data_AF-B6W885-F1
#
_entry.id   AF-B6W885-F1
#
_cell.length_a   1.000
_cell.length_b   1.000
_cell.length_c   1.000
_cell.angle_alpha   90.00
_cell.angle_beta   90.00
_cell.angle_gamma   90.00
#
_symmetry.space_group_name_H-M   'P 1'
#
loop_
_entity.id
_entity.type
_entity.pdbx_description
1 polymer ?
#
loop_
_entity_poly.entity_id
_entity_poly.type
_entity_poly.pdbx_seq_one_letter_code
_entity_poly.pdbx_strand_id
1 'polypeptide(L)'
;MMSKKFEIHGHDIEFEKNEGKAIIELQLGENPSECYLIDIFSVDGIDYIALVDSENSELIILLYELDDEETGEIRLNSLEDEEQLDQIYHLFSHYWDYDTIDKIVNEYEYDLENRDIDE
;
A
#
# COMPACT_ATOMS: atom_id res chain seq x y z
N MET A 1 -13.18 -1.35 13.85
CA MET A 1 -12.61 -0.95 12.56
C MET A 1 -13.68 -0.21 11.77
N MET A 2 -13.39 1.04 11.37
CA MET A 2 -14.24 1.81 10.46
C MET A 2 -13.41 2.15 9.23
N SER A 3 -13.41 1.25 8.24
CA SER A 3 -12.92 1.59 6.91
C SER A 3 -13.76 2.74 6.35
N LYS A 4 -13.11 3.66 5.61
CA LYS A 4 -13.79 4.81 5.03
C LYS A 4 -14.27 4.46 3.63
N LYS A 5 -15.58 4.26 3.50
CA LYS A 5 -16.25 4.05 2.21
C LYS A 5 -16.79 5.35 1.65
N PHE A 6 -16.49 5.64 0.38
CA PHE A 6 -17.03 6.78 -0.33
C PHE A 6 -16.98 6.57 -1.84
N GLU A 7 -17.77 7.34 -2.59
CA GLU A 7 -17.79 7.29 -4.05
C GLU A 7 -16.89 8.39 -4.61
N ILE A 8 -15.88 8.03 -5.42
CA ILE A 8 -15.04 8.98 -6.18
C ILE A 8 -15.16 8.68 -7.66
N HIS A 9 -15.54 9.69 -8.44
CA HIS A 9 -15.62 9.59 -9.90
C HIS A 9 -16.53 8.46 -10.41
N GLY A 10 -17.51 8.04 -9.61
CA GLY A 10 -18.41 6.93 -9.91
C GLY A 10 -17.88 5.54 -9.53
N HIS A 11 -16.77 5.48 -8.80
CA HIS A 11 -16.20 4.25 -8.24
C HIS A 11 -16.48 4.16 -6.75
N ASP A 12 -16.85 2.98 -6.28
CA ASP A 12 -17.01 2.68 -4.85
C ASP A 12 -15.64 2.37 -4.25
N ILE A 13 -15.16 3.25 -3.35
CA ILE A 13 -13.81 3.11 -2.78
C ILE A 13 -13.88 2.94 -1.26
N GLU A 14 -13.01 2.09 -0.74
CA GLU A 14 -12.86 1.82 0.68
C GLU A 14 -11.39 1.90 1.12
N PHE A 15 -11.02 2.93 1.89
CA PHE A 15 -9.67 3.12 2.43
C PHE A 15 -9.56 2.75 3.91
N GLU A 16 -8.33 2.74 4.42
CA GLU A 16 -7.98 2.45 5.81
C GLU A 16 -8.45 1.06 6.25
N LYS A 17 -8.27 0.05 5.38
CA LYS A 17 -8.61 -1.34 5.73
C LYS A 17 -7.58 -1.97 6.67
N ASN A 18 -6.36 -1.41 6.76
CA ASN A 18 -5.36 -1.77 7.76
C ASN A 18 -5.23 -0.70 8.86
N GLU A 19 -5.15 -1.13 10.12
CA GLU A 19 -4.91 -0.24 11.28
C GLU A 19 -3.43 -0.21 11.72
N GLY A 20 -2.52 -0.87 10.97
CA GLY A 20 -1.15 -1.13 11.41
C GLY A 20 -0.09 -0.73 10.39
N LYS A 21 1.11 -0.45 10.93
CA LYS A 21 2.35 -0.33 10.16
C LYS A 21 2.91 -1.72 9.87
N ALA A 22 3.28 -2.00 8.63
CA ALA A 22 3.92 -3.24 8.21
C ALA A 22 5.02 -2.94 7.19
N ILE A 23 6.13 -3.67 7.29
CA ILE A 23 7.19 -3.68 6.28
C ILE A 23 7.04 -4.97 5.50
N ILE A 24 6.91 -4.86 4.18
CA ILE A 24 6.72 -5.99 3.27
C ILE A 24 7.97 -6.10 2.41
N GLU A 25 8.60 -7.27 2.44
CA GLU A 25 9.74 -7.57 1.57
C GLU A 25 9.22 -8.05 0.21
N LEU A 26 9.48 -7.29 -0.85
CA LEU A 26 9.08 -7.61 -2.21
C LEU A 26 10.28 -7.97 -3.08
N GLN A 27 10.19 -9.09 -3.79
CA GLN A 27 11.19 -9.48 -4.78
C GLN A 27 10.92 -8.81 -6.14
N LEU A 28 11.26 -7.53 -6.26
CA LEU A 28 11.05 -6.75 -7.50
C LEU A 28 12.20 -6.89 -8.51
N GLY A 29 13.35 -7.45 -8.10
CA GLY A 29 14.54 -7.57 -8.94
C GLY A 29 15.53 -8.64 -8.47
N GLU A 30 16.84 -8.37 -8.63
CA GLU A 30 17.90 -9.28 -8.14
C GLU A 30 17.95 -9.36 -6.61
N ASN A 31 17.57 -8.28 -5.92
CA ASN A 31 17.51 -8.23 -4.47
C ASN A 31 16.06 -7.98 -4.01
N PRO A 32 15.67 -8.55 -2.87
CA PRO A 32 14.44 -8.14 -2.20
C PRO A 32 14.56 -6.67 -1.78
N SER A 33 13.48 -5.91 -1.95
CA SER A 33 13.37 -4.53 -1.46
C SER A 33 12.36 -4.48 -0.33
N GLU A 34 12.66 -3.71 0.71
CA GLU A 34 11.74 -3.46 1.81
C GLU A 34 10.79 -2.32 1.43
N CYS A 35 9.49 -2.58 1.51
CA CYS A 35 8.47 -1.57 1.21
C CYS A 35 7.59 -1.31 2.44
N TYR A 36 7.35 -0.03 2.71
CA TYR A 36 6.48 0.42 3.79
C TYR A 36 5.02 0.37 3.36
N LEU A 37 4.18 -0.28 4.17
CA LEU A 37 2.74 -0.29 3.95
C LEU A 37 2.15 1.08 4.26
N ILE A 38 1.53 1.68 3.24
CA ILE A 38 0.77 2.92 3.38
C ILE A 38 -0.68 2.61 3.71
N ASP A 39 -1.36 1.87 2.83
CA ASP A 39 -2.76 1.50 3.02
C ASP A 39 -3.13 0.26 2.19
N ILE A 40 -4.17 -0.45 2.63
CA ILE A 40 -4.90 -1.46 1.87
C ILE A 40 -6.28 -0.87 1.58
N PHE A 41 -6.61 -0.75 0.31
CA PHE A 41 -7.85 -0.10 -0.12
C PHE A 41 -8.57 -0.92 -1.18
N SER A 42 -9.88 -0.74 -1.29
CA SER A 42 -10.70 -1.41 -2.32
C SER A 42 -11.24 -0.40 -3.31
N VAL A 43 -11.24 -0.73 -4.61
CA VAL A 43 -11.95 0.02 -5.65
C VAL A 43 -12.90 -0.93 -6.36
N ASP A 44 -14.20 -0.61 -6.36
CA ASP A 44 -15.27 -1.42 -6.93
C ASP A 44 -15.28 -2.89 -6.45
N GLY A 45 -14.83 -3.12 -5.21
CA GLY A 45 -14.73 -4.45 -4.61
C GLY A 45 -13.46 -5.23 -4.97
N ILE A 46 -12.53 -4.63 -5.70
CA ILE A 46 -11.19 -5.17 -5.95
C ILE A 46 -10.22 -4.57 -4.92
N ASP A 47 -9.45 -5.42 -4.25
CA ASP A 47 -8.50 -4.99 -3.21
C ASP A 47 -7.12 -4.68 -3.81
N TYR A 48 -6.54 -3.58 -3.33
CA TYR A 48 -5.25 -3.07 -3.72
C TYR A 48 -4.41 -2.75 -2.49
N ILE A 49 -3.10 -2.83 -2.64
CA ILE A 49 -2.14 -2.46 -1.61
C ILE A 49 -1.24 -1.35 -2.12
N ALA A 50 -1.12 -0.28 -1.35
CA ALA A 50 -0.21 0.83 -1.61
C ALA A 50 1.02 0.72 -0.71
N LEU A 51 2.17 0.65 -1.35
CA LEU A 51 3.47 0.44 -0.73
C LEU A 51 4.43 1.53 -1.16
N VAL A 52 5.35 1.92 -0.28
CA VAL A 52 6.44 2.83 -0.65
C VAL A 52 7.77 2.12 -0.50
N ASP A 53 8.56 2.11 -1.56
CA ASP A 53 9.92 1.55 -1.54
C ASP A 53 10.79 2.33 -0.55
N SER A 54 11.44 1.62 0.38
CA SER A 54 12.27 2.26 1.40
C SER A 54 13.55 2.90 0.82
N GLU A 55 14.07 2.39 -0.30
CA GLU A 55 15.33 2.87 -0.89
C GLU A 55 15.12 4.13 -1.75
N ASN A 56 14.05 4.19 -2.54
CA ASN A 56 13.81 5.24 -3.53
C ASN A 56 12.56 6.09 -3.24
N SER A 57 11.81 5.77 -2.19
CA SER A 57 10.55 6.43 -1.83
C SER A 57 9.52 6.42 -2.97
N GLU A 58 9.56 5.38 -3.81
CA GLU A 58 8.64 5.22 -4.94
C GLU A 58 7.33 4.57 -4.47
N LEU A 59 6.19 5.17 -4.81
CA LEU A 59 4.87 4.60 -4.52
C LEU A 59 4.55 3.49 -5.52
N ILE A 60 4.33 2.29 -5.00
CA ILE A 60 4.02 1.06 -5.73
C ILE A 60 2.61 0.62 -5.33
N ILE A 61 1.72 0.49 -6.32
CA ILE A 61 0.38 -0.08 -6.10
C ILE A 61 0.30 -1.44 -6.75
N LEU A 62 -0.07 -2.45 -5.96
CA LEU A 62 -0.26 -3.83 -6.42
C LEU A 62 -1.68 -4.30 -6.15
N LEU A 63 -2.14 -5.25 -6.95
CA LEU A 63 -3.37 -5.97 -6.70
C LEU A 63 -3.17 -6.89 -5.49
N TYR A 64 -4.08 -6.80 -4.53
CA TYR A 64 -4.06 -7.59 -3.30
C TYR A 64 -5.09 -8.72 -3.41
N GLU A 65 -4.62 -9.94 -3.61
CA GLU A 65 -5.47 -11.12 -3.71
C GLU A 65 -5.16 -12.11 -2.58
N LEU A 66 -6.20 -12.69 -2.00
CA LEU A 66 -6.06 -13.86 -1.14
C LEU A 66 -5.99 -15.08 -2.07
N ASP A 67 -4.81 -15.71 -2.17
CA ASP A 67 -4.59 -16.89 -3.01
C ASP A 67 -5.35 -18.10 -2.43
N ASP A 68 -5.37 -18.22 -1.09
CA ASP A 68 -6.05 -19.31 -0.40
C ASP A 68 -6.68 -18.83 0.93
N GLU A 69 -8.01 -18.91 1.02
CA GLU A 69 -8.78 -18.47 2.20
C GLU A 69 -8.53 -19.34 3.45
N GLU A 70 -8.04 -20.57 3.28
CA GLU A 70 -7.86 -21.53 4.37
C GLU A 70 -6.49 -21.35 5.05
N THR A 71 -5.47 -21.01 4.28
CA THR A 71 -4.09 -20.74 4.74
C THR A 71 -3.83 -19.24 4.97
N GLY A 72 -4.65 -18.36 4.38
CA GLY A 72 -4.44 -16.92 4.43
C GLY A 72 -3.24 -16.46 3.60
N GLU A 73 -2.83 -17.24 2.59
CA GLU A 73 -1.74 -16.85 1.70
C GLU A 73 -2.17 -15.65 0.85
N ILE A 74 -1.36 -14.58 0.89
CA ILE A 74 -1.60 -13.35 0.15
C ILE A 74 -0.71 -13.35 -1.08
N ARG A 75 -1.30 -13.03 -2.23
CA ARG A 75 -0.62 -12.85 -3.49
C ARG A 75 -0.75 -11.42 -3.96
N LEU A 76 0.39 -10.85 -4.29
CA LEU A 76 0.50 -9.50 -4.82
C LEU A 76 0.83 -9.58 -6.30
N ASN A 77 -0.04 -9.03 -7.14
CA ASN A 77 0.14 -9.01 -8.60
C ASN A 77 0.29 -7.57 -9.08
N SER A 78 1.18 -7.35 -10.05
CA SER A 78 1.27 -6.06 -10.75
C SER A 78 0.07 -5.87 -11.66
N LEU A 79 -0.39 -4.63 -11.79
CA LEU A 79 -1.41 -4.26 -12.78
C LEU A 79 -0.76 -4.24 -14.18
N GLU A 80 -1.22 -5.12 -15.06
CA GLU A 80 -0.73 -5.17 -16.45
C GLU A 80 -1.31 -4.05 -17.34
N ASP A 81 -2.46 -3.50 -16.95
CA ASP A 81 -3.16 -2.46 -17.69
C ASP A 81 -2.75 -1.06 -17.19
N GLU A 82 -2.03 -0.33 -18.03
CA GLU A 82 -1.51 1.00 -17.70
C GLU A 82 -2.63 2.03 -17.45
N GLU A 83 -3.75 1.93 -18.17
CA GLU A 83 -4.89 2.84 -17.99
C GLU A 83 -5.57 2.60 -16.63
N GLN A 84 -5.76 1.33 -16.26
CA GLN A 84 -6.25 0.97 -14.94
C GLN A 84 -5.28 1.43 -13.84
N LEU A 85 -3.98 1.23 -14.03
CA LEU A 85 -2.98 1.67 -13.06
C LEU A 85 -3.07 3.18 -12.81
N ASP A 86 -3.04 3.99 -13.86
CA ASP A 86 -3.12 5.46 -13.77
C ASP A 86 -4.41 5.90 -13.06
N GLN A 87 -5.53 5.25 -13.39
CA GLN A 87 -6.81 5.50 -12.73
C GLN A 87 -6.76 5.19 -11.23
N ILE A 88 -6.21 4.03 -10.83
CA ILE A 88 -6.09 3.64 -9.42
C ILE A 88 -5.16 4.60 -8.68
N TYR A 89 -4.03 4.98 -9.26
CA TYR A 89 -3.15 6.01 -8.68
C TYR A 89 -3.89 7.34 -8.49
N HIS A 90 -4.68 7.76 -9.48
CA HIS A 90 -5.46 8.99 -9.39
C HIS A 90 -6.48 8.93 -8.24
N LEU A 91 -7.20 7.82 -8.12
CA LEU A 91 -8.17 7.58 -7.03
C LEU A 91 -7.49 7.51 -5.66
N PHE A 92 -6.33 6.86 -5.57
CA PHE A 92 -5.54 6.78 -4.35
C PHE A 92 -5.06 8.16 -3.89
N SER A 93 -4.46 8.93 -4.82
CA SER A 93 -3.94 10.27 -4.57
C SER A 93 -5.02 11.28 -4.19
N HIS A 94 -6.29 10.96 -4.46
CA HIS A 94 -7.43 11.77 -4.05
C HIS A 94 -7.68 11.74 -2.52
N TYR A 95 -7.29 10.65 -1.85
CA TYR A 95 -7.42 10.49 -0.41
C TYR A 95 -6.07 10.61 0.31
N TRP A 96 -5.02 10.00 -0.25
CA TRP A 96 -3.66 10.03 0.28
C TRP A 96 -2.79 11.03 -0.49
N ASP A 97 -2.70 12.26 0.03
CA ASP A 97 -1.76 13.24 -0.49
C ASP A 97 -0.30 12.82 -0.22
N TYR A 98 0.62 13.19 -1.12
CA TYR A 98 2.06 12.94 -0.98
C TYR A 98 2.63 13.41 0.37
N ASP A 99 2.15 14.53 0.91
CA ASP A 99 2.61 15.08 2.20
C ASP A 99 2.24 14.16 3.40
N THR A 100 1.13 13.43 3.28
CA THR A 100 0.71 12.45 4.29
C THR A 100 1.49 11.15 4.15
N ILE A 101 1.70 10.70 2.92
CA ILE A 101 2.53 9.52 2.61
C ILE A 101 3.95 9.75 3.12
N ASP A 102 4.55 10.91 2.83
CA ASP A 102 5.89 11.29 3.27
C ASP A 102 6.00 11.26 4.80
N LYS A 103 5.00 11.78 5.52
CA LYS A 103 4.97 11.67 6.99
C LYS A 103 4.97 10.22 7.47
N ILE A 104 4.16 9.35 6.86
CA ILE A 104 4.11 7.93 7.22
C ILE A 104 5.49 7.31 7.03
N VAL A 105 6.14 7.55 5.89
CA VAL A 105 7.48 7.05 5.58
C VAL A 105 8.50 7.54 6.61
N ASN A 106 8.52 8.84 6.90
CA ASN A 106 9.41 9.41 7.92
C ASN A 106 9.16 8.78 9.30
N GLU A 107 7.90 8.46 9.65
CA GLU A 107 7.63 7.76 10.89
C GLU A 107 8.18 6.32 10.88
N TYR A 108 8.11 5.59 9.76
CA TYR A 108 8.75 4.27 9.64
C TYR A 108 10.25 4.36 9.84
N GLU A 109 10.92 5.29 9.16
CA GLU A 109 12.36 5.50 9.28
C GLU A 109 12.74 5.89 10.71
N TYR A 110 11.98 6.80 11.34
CA TYR A 110 12.21 7.18 12.72
C TYR A 110 12.01 6.00 13.70
N ASP A 111 10.95 5.21 13.53
CA ASP A 111 10.70 4.01 14.35
C ASP A 111 11.86 3.01 14.20
N LEU A 112 12.39 2.81 12.99
CA LEU A 112 13.54 1.93 12.74
C LEU A 112 14.83 2.48 13.38
N GLU A 113 15.17 3.75 13.14
CA GLU A 113 16.37 4.37 13.69
C GLU A 113 16.36 4.41 15.22
N ASN A 114 15.19 4.61 15.86
CA ASN A 114 15.09 4.61 17.32
C ASN A 114 15.11 3.21 17.92
N ARG A 115 14.80 2.17 17.14
CA ARG A 115 14.82 0.79 17.60
C ARG A 115 16.26 0.26 17.76
N ASP A 116 17.20 0.80 16.99
CA ASP A 116 18.65 0.50 17.07
C ASP A 116 19.39 1.25 18.20
N ILE A 117 18.72 2.18 18.92
CA ILE A 117 19.36 3.00 19.98
C ILE A 117 19.18 2.38 21.39
N ASP A 118 18.41 1.29 21.52
CA ASP A 118 18.12 0.62 22.82
C ASP A 118 18.86 -0.73 23.02
N GLU A 119 20.04 -0.94 22.39
CA GLU A 119 20.98 -2.05 22.70
C GLU A 119 22.25 -1.60 23.45
#